data_AF-A0A957NVW0-F1
#
_entry.id   AF-A0A957NVW0-F1
#
_cell.length_a   1.000
_cell.length_b   1.000
_cell.length_c   1.000
_cell.angle_alpha   90.00
_cell.angle_beta   90.00
_cell.angle_gamma   90.00
#
_symmetry.space_group_name_H-M   'P 1'
#
loop_
_entity.id
_entity.type
_entity.pdbx_description
1 polymer ?
#
loop_
_entity_poly.entity_id
_entity_poly.type
_entity_poly.pdbx_seq_one_letter_code
_entity_poly.pdbx_strand_id
1 'polypeptide(L)'
;ERGIETEFYGLRKGVYEPLPRPDGIIRSEVLPGFQFRIQDLYDQPAPPQMINDPIYSGFISPLYRQERLRAERAEARAEQYAALLKKAGLLPPE
;
A
#
# COMPACT_ATOMS: atom_id res chain seq x y z
N GLU A 1 -2.26 -11.96 -22.73
CA GLU A 1 -1.32 -11.38 -21.73
C GLU A 1 -1.63 -9.91 -21.61
N ARG A 2 -2.00 -9.40 -20.43
CA ARG A 2 -2.17 -7.96 -20.19
C ARG A 2 -0.87 -7.45 -19.55
N GLY A 3 -0.34 -6.31 -20.00
CA GLY A 3 0.96 -5.78 -19.55
C GLY A 3 2.04 -5.61 -20.63
N ILE A 4 1.79 -6.05 -21.87
CA ILE A 4 2.70 -5.83 -23.02
C ILE A 4 2.50 -4.43 -23.66
N GLU A 5 1.34 -3.81 -23.44
CA GLU A 5 0.96 -2.54 -24.11
C GLU A 5 1.47 -1.28 -23.39
N THR A 6 1.99 -1.38 -22.17
CA THR A 6 2.47 -0.22 -21.40
C THR A 6 3.98 -0.13 -21.42
N GLU A 7 4.48 0.96 -21.98
CA GLU A 7 5.89 1.31 -22.01
C GLU A 7 6.19 2.41 -20.99
N PHE A 8 7.29 2.26 -20.26
CA PHE A 8 7.74 3.21 -19.24
C PHE A 8 9.01 3.88 -19.72
N TYR A 9 9.08 5.21 -19.59
CA TYR A 9 10.23 5.99 -20.03
C TYR A 9 10.78 6.82 -18.87
N GLY A 10 12.09 7.01 -18.85
CA GLY A 10 12.81 7.92 -17.97
C GLY A 10 13.51 9.01 -18.78
N LEU A 11 13.61 10.21 -18.21
CA LEU A 11 14.34 11.31 -18.82
C LEU A 11 15.85 11.18 -18.52
N ARG A 12 16.68 11.01 -19.55
CA ARG A 12 18.14 10.98 -19.46
C ARG A 12 18.74 11.94 -20.47
N LYS A 13 19.57 12.88 -20.00
CA LYS A 13 20.26 13.88 -20.86
C LYS A 13 19.32 14.60 -21.84
N GLY A 14 18.07 14.88 -21.42
CA GLY A 14 17.07 15.57 -22.24
C GLY A 14 16.31 14.69 -23.23
N VAL A 15 16.53 13.37 -23.23
CA VAL A 15 15.85 12.41 -24.10
C VAL A 15 15.09 11.39 -23.24
N TYR A 16 13.90 10.98 -23.68
CA TYR A 16 13.15 9.92 -23.04
C TYR A 16 13.64 8.56 -23.55
N GLU A 17 14.11 7.73 -22.63
CA GLU A 17 14.60 6.38 -22.91
C GLU A 17 13.74 5.35 -22.16
N PRO A 18 13.48 4.15 -22.74
CA PRO A 18 12.74 3.10 -22.06
C PRO A 18 13.39 2.69 -20.73
N LEU A 19 12.57 2.48 -19.70
CA LEU A 19 13.03 1.95 -18.42
C LEU A 19 13.16 0.42 -18.48
N PRO A 20 14.22 -0.14 -17.88
CA PRO A 20 14.38 -1.58 -17.79
C PRO A 20 13.28 -2.19 -16.91
N ARG A 21 12.73 -3.32 -17.36
CA ARG A 21 11.68 -4.08 -16.67
C ARG A 21 12.09 -5.54 -16.37
N PRO A 22 13.18 -5.77 -15.62
CA PRO A 22 13.58 -7.13 -15.25
C PRO A 22 12.43 -7.79 -14.48
N ASP A 23 12.02 -8.98 -14.91
CA ASP A 23 10.94 -9.75 -14.31
C ASP A 23 9.62 -8.98 -14.17
N GLY A 24 9.36 -8.02 -15.07
CA GLY A 24 8.14 -7.20 -15.05
C GLY A 24 8.06 -6.19 -13.90
N ILE A 25 9.18 -5.89 -13.24
CA ILE A 25 9.26 -4.91 -12.16
C ILE A 25 9.92 -3.62 -12.66
N ILE A 26 9.26 -2.49 -12.44
CA ILE A 26 9.83 -1.16 -12.64
C ILE A 26 10.37 -0.64 -11.31
N ARG A 27 11.59 -0.10 -11.34
CA ARG A 27 12.25 0.51 -10.18
C ARG A 27 12.49 1.98 -10.46
N SER A 28 12.13 2.84 -9.52
CA SER A 28 12.36 4.28 -9.66
C SER A 28 13.82 4.62 -9.38
N GLU A 29 14.40 5.45 -10.24
CA GLU A 29 15.71 6.05 -10.02
C GLU A 29 15.63 7.34 -9.18
N VAL A 30 14.45 7.97 -9.13
CA VAL A 30 14.23 9.26 -8.46
C VAL A 30 13.73 9.06 -7.04
N LEU A 31 12.91 8.03 -6.80
CA LEU A 31 12.32 7.72 -5.51
C LEU A 31 12.97 6.45 -4.94
N PRO A 32 13.92 6.56 -4.00
CA PRO A 32 14.58 5.41 -3.41
C PRO A 32 13.57 4.41 -2.81
N GLY A 33 13.71 3.14 -3.19
CA GLY A 33 12.84 2.07 -2.70
C GLY A 33 11.45 2.01 -3.35
N PHE A 34 11.09 2.98 -4.21
CA PHE A 34 9.84 2.91 -4.96
C PHE A 34 10.00 1.99 -6.18
N GLN A 35 9.17 0.95 -6.22
CA GLN A 35 9.14 -0.03 -7.29
C GLN A 35 7.74 -0.66 -7.36
N PHE A 36 7.37 -1.21 -8.52
CA PHE A 36 6.07 -1.85 -8.72
C PHE A 36 6.15 -2.92 -9.82
N ARG A 37 5.28 -3.93 -9.75
CA ARG A 37 5.09 -4.87 -10.86
C ARG A 37 4.15 -4.24 -11.89
N ILE A 38 4.46 -4.43 -13.17
CA ILE A 38 3.62 -3.94 -14.27
C ILE A 38 2.22 -4.59 -14.19
N GLN A 39 2.16 -5.87 -13.83
CA GLN A 39 0.90 -6.60 -13.66
C GLN A 39 0.00 -5.95 -12.58
N ASP A 40 0.59 -5.43 -11.51
CA ASP A 40 -0.15 -4.84 -10.39
C ASP A 40 -0.82 -3.50 -10.77
N LEU A 41 -0.47 -2.89 -11.91
CA LEU A 41 -1.25 -1.77 -12.48
C LEU A 41 -2.64 -2.19 -12.98
N TYR A 42 -2.78 -3.45 -13.38
CA TYR A 42 -4.02 -4.03 -13.88
C TYR A 42 -4.78 -4.76 -12.78
N ASP A 43 -4.05 -5.53 -11.95
CA ASP A 43 -4.63 -6.34 -10.89
C ASP A 43 -5.06 -5.48 -9.68
N GLN A 44 -4.49 -4.29 -9.52
CA GLN A 44 -4.84 -3.31 -8.49
C GLN A 44 -4.91 -3.93 -7.08
N PRO A 45 -3.80 -4.49 -6.57
CA PRO A 45 -3.78 -5.10 -5.24
C PRO A 45 -4.19 -4.10 -4.18
N ALA A 46 -4.96 -4.57 -3.19
CA ALA A 46 -5.42 -3.71 -2.11
C ALA A 46 -4.24 -3.29 -1.21
N PRO A 47 -4.28 -2.11 -0.57
CA PRO A 47 -3.21 -1.64 0.28
C PRO A 47 -2.73 -2.69 1.30
N PRO A 48 -3.59 -3.42 2.04
CA PRO A 48 -3.20 -4.49 2.97
C PRO A 48 -2.28 -5.58 2.39
N GLN A 49 -2.48 -5.93 1.12
CA GLN A 49 -1.68 -6.93 0.41
C GLN A 49 -0.29 -6.38 0.09
N MET A 50 -0.22 -5.11 -0.32
CA MET A 50 1.03 -4.45 -0.70
C MET A 50 2.00 -4.27 0.49
N ILE A 51 1.52 -4.05 1.72
CA ILE A 51 2.42 -3.85 2.89
C ILE A 51 3.27 -5.06 3.21
N ASN A 52 2.72 -6.26 3.03
CA ASN A 52 3.41 -7.50 3.30
C ASN A 52 4.23 -7.99 2.10
N ASP A 53 4.11 -7.31 0.96
CA ASP A 53 4.82 -7.66 -0.26
C ASP A 53 6.25 -7.08 -0.24
N PRO A 54 7.30 -7.88 -0.44
CA PRO A 54 8.68 -7.40 -0.53
C PRO A 54 8.92 -6.31 -1.58
N ILE A 55 8.12 -6.29 -2.66
CA ILE A 55 8.23 -5.26 -3.70
C ILE A 55 7.83 -3.89 -3.16
N TYR A 56 6.77 -3.82 -2.36
CA TYR A 56 6.17 -2.55 -1.94
C TYR A 56 6.52 -2.14 -0.51
N SER A 57 6.78 -3.11 0.36
CA SER A 57 7.02 -2.91 1.79
C SER A 57 8.13 -1.90 2.10
N GLY A 58 9.21 -1.89 1.30
CA GLY A 58 10.31 -0.94 1.47
C GLY A 58 9.91 0.53 1.33
N PHE A 59 8.89 0.82 0.51
CA PHE A 59 8.36 2.17 0.30
C PHE A 59 7.14 2.47 1.20
N ILE A 60 6.24 1.51 1.38
CA ILE A 60 4.94 1.70 2.06
C ILE A 60 5.04 1.62 3.59
N SER A 61 5.94 0.78 4.12
CA SER A 61 5.97 0.39 5.53
C SER A 61 6.01 1.56 6.53
N PRO A 62 6.82 2.63 6.34
CA PRO A 62 6.93 3.70 7.34
C PRO A 62 5.62 4.47 7.57
N LEU A 63 4.91 4.80 6.51
CA LEU A 63 3.69 5.61 6.57
C LEU A 63 2.50 4.77 7.03
N TYR A 64 2.37 3.56 6.51
CA TYR A 64 1.22 2.71 6.80
C TYR A 64 1.23 2.11 8.22
N ARG A 65 2.40 1.79 8.77
CA ARG A 65 2.51 1.22 10.13
C ARG A 65 1.99 2.18 11.20
N GLN A 66 2.27 3.48 11.06
CA GLN A 66 1.75 4.48 12.00
C GLN A 66 0.24 4.62 11.92
N GLU A 67 -0.32 4.67 10.72
CA GLU A 67 -1.77 4.83 10.53
C GLU A 67 -2.55 3.60 10.99
N ARG A 68 -2.04 2.38 10.73
CA ARG A 68 -2.64 1.16 11.28
C ARG A 68 -2.65 1.13 12.80
N LEU A 69 -1.52 1.45 13.43
CA LEU A 69 -1.45 1.50 14.89
C LEU A 69 -2.43 2.52 15.49
N ARG A 70 -2.68 3.64 14.79
CA ARG A 70 -3.68 4.63 15.21
C ARG A 70 -5.10 4.09 15.07
N ALA A 71 -5.41 3.44 13.95
CA ALA A 71 -6.72 2.84 13.68
C ALA A 71 -7.04 1.72 14.69
N GLU A 72 -6.12 0.77 14.89
CA GLU A 72 -6.27 -0.33 15.85
C GLU A 72 -6.49 0.19 17.28
N ARG A 73 -5.78 1.25 17.69
CA ARG A 73 -5.98 1.89 18.99
C ARG A 73 -7.30 2.65 19.09
N ALA A 74 -7.83 3.17 17.98
CA ALA A 74 -9.14 3.82 17.97
C ALA A 74 -10.25 2.77 18.09
N GLU A 75 -10.15 1.66 17.36
CA GLU A 75 -11.08 0.53 17.42
C GLU A 75 -11.10 -0.08 18.82
N ALA A 76 -9.93 -0.41 19.40
CA ALA A 76 -9.87 -0.97 20.75
C ALA A 76 -10.48 -0.04 21.81
N ARG A 77 -10.31 1.28 21.66
CA ARG A 77 -10.97 2.25 22.54
C ARG A 77 -12.49 2.27 22.32
N ALA A 78 -12.94 2.26 21.08
CA ALA A 78 -14.36 2.23 20.74
C ALA A 78 -15.04 0.97 21.31
N GLU A 79 -14.40 -0.19 21.20
CA GLU A 79 -14.87 -1.45 21.78
C GLU A 79 -14.95 -1.38 23.32
N GLN A 80 -13.93 -0.83 23.97
CA GLN A 80 -13.94 -0.62 25.42
C GLN A 80 -15.08 0.30 25.86
N TYR A 81 -15.30 1.41 25.16
CA TYR A 81 -16.42 2.31 25.46
C TYR A 81 -17.77 1.65 25.20
N ALA A 82 -17.91 0.92 24.09
CA ALA A 82 -19.13 0.19 23.78
C ALA A 82 -19.45 -0.84 24.88
N ALA A 83 -18.44 -1.58 25.36
CA ALA A 83 -18.60 -2.53 26.47
C ALA A 83 -19.02 -1.85 27.78
N LEU A 84 -18.43 -0.69 28.11
CA LEU A 84 -18.82 0.10 29.29
C LEU A 84 -20.26 0.62 29.18
N LEU A 85 -20.66 1.14 28.01
CA LEU A 85 -22.02 1.62 27.76
C LEU A 85 -23.05 0.49 27.82
N LYS A 86 -22.73 -0.69 27.26
CA LYS A 86 -23.55 -1.91 27.40
C LYS A 86 -23.71 -2.29 28.88
N LYS A 87 -22.63 -2.31 29.65
CA LYS A 87 -22.67 -2.62 31.10
C LYS A 87 -23.48 -1.59 31.90
N ALA A 88 -23.46 -0.32 31.49
CA ALA A 88 -24.24 0.76 32.10
C ALA A 88 -25.72 0.77 31.65
N GLY A 89 -26.12 -0.12 30.74
CA GLY A 89 -27.49 -0.16 30.20
C GLY A 89 -27.81 0.98 29.22
N LEU A 90 -26.80 1.69 28.75
CA LEU A 90 -26.93 2.83 27.82
C LEU A 90 -26.86 2.41 26.34
N LEU A 91 -26.57 1.13 26.08
CA LEU A 91 -26.55 0.53 24.75
C LEU A 91 -27.21 -0.85 24.82
N PRO A 92 -28.04 -1.25 23.83
CA PRO A 92 -28.64 -2.58 23.82
C PRO A 92 -27.56 -3.68 23.73
N PRO A 93 -27.77 -4.83 24.38
CA PRO A 93 -27.01 -6.02 24.03
C PRO A 93 -27.40 -6.44 22.61
N GLU A 94 -26.42 -6.92 21.83
CA GLU A 94 -26.65 -7.40 20.45
C GLU A 94 -27.68 -8.51 20.36
#